data_AF-H0HYJ9-F1
#
_entry.id   AF-H0HYJ9-F1
#
_cell.length_a   1.000
_cell.length_b   1.000
_cell.length_c   1.000
_cell.angle_alpha   90.00
_cell.angle_beta   90.00
_cell.angle_gamma   90.00
#
_symmetry.space_group_name_H-M   'P 1'
#
loop_
_entity.id
_entity.type
_entity.pdbx_description
1 polymer ?
#
loop_
_entity_poly.entity_id
_entity_poly.type
_entity_poly.pdbx_seq_one_letter_code
_entity_poly.pdbx_strand_id
1 'polypeptide(L)'
;MPADVDAIAGAVARSRWLDGYTLWRTLKNVETELYALQRAQIPVPFGLVRMRAIIRRARALKDKIPGILEGAGSAHLESVAVPVGPDFDPFDFVDPYLALGGRREASVRNETMGISQFNEETPQAAEYWRRGFSKLSRQQRHAVATCLFLRGKA
;
A
#
# COMPACT_ATOMS: atom_id res chain seq x y z
N MET A 1 30.24 1.59 2.46
CA MET A 1 28.91 0.94 2.55
C MET A 1 27.79 1.89 2.97
N PRO A 2 27.87 2.68 4.06
CA PRO A 2 26.76 3.59 4.43
C PRO A 2 26.56 4.74 3.43
N ALA A 3 27.64 5.31 2.89
CA ALA A 3 27.57 6.37 1.87
C ALA A 3 26.82 5.95 0.58
N ASP A 4 26.92 4.67 0.20
CA ASP A 4 26.25 4.11 -0.98
C ASP A 4 24.73 3.94 -0.71
N VAL A 5 24.38 3.47 0.50
CA VAL A 5 22.97 3.39 0.95
C VAL A 5 22.32 4.77 0.99
N ASP A 6 23.00 5.78 1.53
CA ASP A 6 22.48 7.15 1.60
C ASP A 6 22.33 7.79 0.20
N ALA A 7 23.29 7.57 -0.71
CA ALA A 7 23.23 8.06 -2.07
C ALA A 7 22.03 7.48 -2.83
N ILE A 8 21.86 6.15 -2.78
CA ILE A 8 20.73 5.47 -3.43
C ILE A 8 19.42 5.88 -2.77
N ALA A 9 19.36 5.93 -1.44
CA ALA A 9 18.15 6.35 -0.72
C ALA A 9 17.73 7.78 -1.07
N GLY A 10 18.69 8.69 -1.23
CA GLY A 10 18.43 10.05 -1.68
C GLY A 10 17.89 10.12 -3.11
N ALA A 11 18.43 9.30 -4.03
CA ALA A 11 17.92 9.21 -5.39
C ALA A 11 16.48 8.65 -5.43
N VAL A 12 16.21 7.62 -4.62
CA VAL A 12 14.89 7.01 -4.45
C VAL A 12 13.88 8.01 -3.88
N ALA A 13 14.26 8.75 -2.82
CA ALA A 13 13.37 9.72 -2.17
C ALA A 13 12.99 10.90 -3.08
N ARG A 14 13.89 11.29 -4.00
CA ARG A 14 13.64 12.35 -5.00
C ARG A 14 12.88 11.85 -6.23
N SER A 15 12.69 10.55 -6.40
CA SER A 15 11.98 9.99 -7.55
C SER A 15 10.49 10.33 -7.47
N ARG A 16 9.95 10.87 -8.56
CA ARG A 16 8.51 11.17 -8.70
C ARG A 16 7.66 9.89 -8.80
N TRP A 17 8.25 8.79 -9.27
CA TRP A 17 7.56 7.53 -9.52
C TRP A 17 7.33 6.69 -8.26
N LEU A 18 8.13 6.93 -7.22
CA LEU A 18 8.08 6.17 -5.98
C LEU A 18 7.35 6.98 -4.93
N ASP A 19 6.05 6.75 -4.82
CA ASP A 19 5.24 7.42 -3.81
C ASP A 19 5.50 6.88 -2.39
N GLY A 20 5.12 7.62 -1.34
CA GLY A 20 5.23 7.21 0.05
C GLY A 20 4.58 5.85 0.30
N TYR A 21 3.44 5.59 -0.33
CA TYR A 21 2.79 4.28 -0.29
C TYR A 21 3.62 3.18 -0.96
N THR A 22 4.13 3.40 -2.17
CA THR A 22 4.97 2.43 -2.88
C THR A 22 6.18 2.05 -2.04
N LEU A 23 6.86 3.05 -1.45
CA LEU A 23 7.99 2.82 -0.55
C LEU A 23 7.60 2.04 0.70
N TRP A 24 6.43 2.32 1.27
CA TRP A 24 5.90 1.57 2.41
C TRP A 24 5.61 0.11 2.04
N ARG A 25 4.94 -0.14 0.92
CA ARG A 25 4.57 -1.49 0.48
C ARG A 25 5.80 -2.32 0.12
N THR A 26 6.78 -1.72 -0.54
CA THR A 26 8.06 -2.38 -0.84
C THR A 26 8.81 -2.72 0.45
N LEU A 27 8.83 -1.83 1.45
CA LEU A 27 9.43 -2.14 2.75
C LEU A 27 8.76 -3.35 3.41
N LYS A 28 7.42 -3.39 3.39
CA LYS A 28 6.65 -4.51 3.95
C LYS A 28 6.96 -5.82 3.25
N ASN A 29 7.05 -5.84 1.92
CA ASN A 29 7.44 -7.04 1.17
C ASN A 29 8.81 -7.55 1.58
N VAL A 30 9.80 -6.66 1.68
CA VAL A 30 11.15 -7.00 2.13
C VAL A 30 11.15 -7.55 3.56
N GLU A 31 10.35 -6.98 4.46
CA GLU A 31 10.22 -7.48 5.84
C GLU A 31 9.56 -8.87 5.91
N THR A 32 8.52 -9.11 5.12
CA THR A 32 7.87 -10.43 5.01
C THR A 32 8.84 -11.47 4.50
N GLU A 33 9.64 -11.16 3.48
CA GLU A 33 10.63 -12.07 2.92
C GLU A 33 11.76 -12.37 3.93
N LEU A 34 12.26 -11.35 4.63
CA LEU A 34 13.22 -11.54 5.73
C LEU A 34 12.67 -12.46 6.81
N TYR A 35 11.39 -12.29 7.18
CA TYR A 35 10.74 -13.12 8.18
C TYR A 35 10.60 -14.57 7.72
N ALA A 36 10.24 -14.79 6.45
CA ALA A 36 10.17 -16.13 5.86
C ALA A 36 11.54 -16.83 5.86
N LEU A 37 12.61 -16.12 5.48
CA LEU A 37 13.98 -16.66 5.49
C LEU A 37 14.45 -17.01 6.89
N GLN A 38 14.19 -16.11 7.86
CA GLN A 38 14.53 -16.35 9.26
C GLN A 38 13.79 -17.58 9.80
N ARG A 39 12.49 -17.72 9.49
CA ARG A 39 11.69 -18.88 9.90
C ARG A 39 12.20 -20.19 9.28
N ALA A 40 12.66 -20.13 8.04
CA ALA A 40 13.24 -21.28 7.34
C ALA A 40 14.68 -21.59 7.77
N GLN A 41 15.27 -20.82 8.69
CA GLN A 41 16.69 -20.89 9.07
C GLN A 41 17.65 -20.78 7.88
N ILE A 42 17.21 -20.10 6.81
CA ILE A 42 18.02 -19.84 5.62
C ILE A 42 18.87 -18.60 5.90
N PRO A 43 20.17 -18.60 5.56
CA PRO A 43 21.01 -17.42 5.66
C PRO A 43 20.39 -16.23 4.92
N VAL A 44 20.26 -15.10 5.61
CA VAL A 44 19.66 -13.89 5.04
C VAL A 44 20.60 -13.28 3.99
N PRO A 45 20.15 -13.10 2.74
CA PRO A 45 20.96 -12.46 1.71
C PRO A 45 21.29 -11.01 2.08
N PHE A 46 22.57 -10.64 2.01
CA PHE A 46 23.03 -9.28 2.32
C PHE A 46 22.34 -8.21 1.46
N GLY A 47 22.04 -8.53 0.20
CA GLY A 47 21.30 -7.64 -0.70
C GLY A 47 19.92 -7.24 -0.16
N LEU A 48 19.25 -8.16 0.52
CA LEU A 48 17.92 -7.94 1.10
C LEU A 48 17.98 -7.02 2.33
N VAL A 49 19.00 -7.21 3.17
CA VAL A 49 19.30 -6.32 4.31
C VAL A 49 19.67 -4.92 3.81
N ARG A 50 20.49 -4.84 2.76
CA ARG A 50 20.86 -3.56 2.12
C ARG A 50 19.64 -2.86 1.53
N MET A 51 18.77 -3.59 0.84
CA MET A 51 17.52 -3.06 0.27
C MET A 51 16.60 -2.51 1.37
N ARG A 52 16.42 -3.25 2.48
CA ARG A 52 15.70 -2.76 3.66
C ARG A 52 16.27 -1.44 4.18
N ALA A 53 17.60 -1.32 4.28
CA ALA A 53 18.26 -0.11 4.75
C ALA A 53 18.01 1.08 3.80
N ILE A 54 18.13 0.86 2.48
CA ILE A 54 17.86 1.88 1.45
C ILE A 54 16.42 2.38 1.55
N ILE A 55 15.43 1.48 1.60
CA ILE A 55 14.00 1.86 1.62
C ILE A 55 13.64 2.60 2.90
N ARG A 56 14.12 2.12 4.07
CA ARG A 56 13.89 2.82 5.35
C ARG A 56 14.46 4.23 5.32
N ARG A 57 15.67 4.39 4.77
CA ARG A 57 16.33 5.69 4.66
C ARG A 57 15.61 6.60 3.66
N ALA A 58 15.21 6.08 2.51
CA ALA A 58 14.49 6.83 1.48
C ALA A 58 13.16 7.38 2.01
N ARG A 59 12.41 6.57 2.77
CA ARG A 59 11.18 7.02 3.44
C ARG A 59 11.44 8.14 4.43
N ALA A 60 12.40 7.95 5.34
CA ALA A 60 12.76 8.98 6.32
C ALA A 60 13.26 10.29 5.68
N LEU A 61 13.84 10.23 4.48
CA LEU A 61 14.20 11.42 3.71
C LEU A 61 12.99 12.05 3.05
N LYS A 62 12.08 11.23 2.48
CA LYS A 62 10.87 11.71 1.80
C LYS A 62 9.90 12.38 2.76
N ASP A 63 9.73 11.82 3.96
CA ASP A 63 8.89 12.38 5.03
C ASP A 63 9.43 13.73 5.55
N LYS A 64 10.71 14.03 5.33
CA LYS A 64 11.37 15.28 5.74
C LYS A 64 11.33 16.38 4.69
N ILE A 65 10.98 16.08 3.44
CA ILE A 65 10.88 17.08 2.36
C ILE A 65 9.51 17.75 2.50
N PRO A 66 9.40 18.99 3.01
CA PRO A 66 8.12 19.65 3.16
C PRO A 66 7.72 20.26 1.80
N GLY A 67 6.77 19.61 1.12
CA GLY A 67 6.01 20.16 -0.01
C GLY A 67 6.77 20.39 -1.32
N ILE A 68 6.11 20.09 -2.45
CA ILE A 68 6.15 20.78 -3.77
C ILE A 68 5.46 19.95 -4.88
N LEU A 69 5.02 18.71 -4.63
CA LEU A 69 4.18 17.97 -5.59
C LEU A 69 2.91 17.39 -4.94
N GLU A 70 2.16 18.25 -4.25
CA GLU A 70 0.72 18.07 -4.07
C GLU A 70 -0.02 18.45 -5.38
N GLY A 71 0.25 17.71 -6.45
CA GLY A 71 -0.48 17.84 -7.70
C GLY A 71 -1.73 16.96 -7.67
N ALA A 72 -2.85 17.50 -7.18
CA ALA A 72 -4.24 17.02 -7.38
C ALA A 72 -4.62 15.57 -6.97
N GLY A 73 -3.66 14.71 -6.59
CA GLY A 73 -3.90 13.36 -6.06
C GLY A 73 -3.62 13.21 -4.55
N SER A 74 -2.89 14.16 -3.96
CA SER A 74 -2.35 14.06 -2.59
C SER A 74 -3.39 14.26 -1.49
N ALA A 75 -4.38 15.14 -1.69
CA ALA A 75 -5.46 15.36 -0.73
C ALA A 75 -6.36 14.12 -0.49
N HIS A 76 -6.31 13.10 -1.38
CA HIS A 76 -7.02 11.84 -1.20
C HIS A 76 -6.12 10.69 -0.71
N LEU A 77 -4.79 10.90 -0.67
CA LEU A 77 -3.81 9.95 -0.15
C LEU A 77 -3.53 10.20 1.34
N GLU A 78 -3.67 11.44 1.82
CA GLU A 78 -3.61 11.73 3.26
C GLU A 78 -4.70 10.99 4.05
N SER A 79 -5.85 10.67 3.45
CA SER A 79 -6.90 9.87 4.10
C SER A 79 -6.58 8.37 4.18
N VAL A 80 -5.68 7.86 3.31
CA VAL A 80 -5.19 6.47 3.33
C VAL A 80 -3.95 6.31 4.20
N ALA A 81 -3.16 7.37 4.35
CA ALA A 81 -1.93 7.38 5.13
C ALA A 81 -2.16 7.20 6.65
N VAL A 82 -3.40 7.27 7.11
CA VAL A 82 -3.75 6.88 8.48
C VAL A 82 -3.95 5.36 8.51
N PRO A 83 -3.00 4.56 9.03
CA PRO A 83 -3.26 3.15 9.29
C PRO A 83 -4.52 3.04 10.17
N VAL A 84 -5.48 2.21 9.77
CA VAL A 84 -6.74 1.99 10.51
C VAL A 84 -6.49 1.09 11.73
N GLY A 85 -5.43 1.38 12.47
CA GLY A 85 -4.81 0.49 13.45
C GLY A 85 -3.64 -0.30 12.87
N PRO A 86 -2.81 -0.91 13.74
CA PRO A 86 -1.59 -1.63 13.34
C PRO A 86 -1.84 -2.94 12.58
N ASP A 87 -3.06 -3.49 12.66
CA ASP A 87 -3.37 -4.87 12.24
C ASP A 87 -4.20 -4.98 10.96
N PHE A 88 -4.56 -3.86 10.32
CA PHE A 88 -5.37 -3.89 9.09
C PHE A 88 -4.78 -3.01 7.99
N ASP A 89 -4.35 -3.66 6.92
CA ASP A 89 -3.96 -3.01 5.67
C ASP A 89 -5.08 -3.16 4.63
N PRO A 90 -5.70 -2.06 4.16
CA PRO A 90 -6.70 -2.12 3.10
C PRO A 90 -6.16 -2.72 1.79
N PHE A 91 -4.87 -2.61 1.49
CA PHE A 91 -4.29 -3.20 0.28
C PHE A 91 -4.13 -4.72 0.38
N ASP A 92 -3.79 -5.25 1.55
CA ASP A 92 -3.79 -6.70 1.80
C ASP A 92 -5.20 -7.33 1.70
N PHE A 93 -6.26 -6.51 1.78
CA PHE A 93 -7.62 -6.93 1.47
C PHE A 93 -7.98 -6.76 -0.02
N VAL A 94 -7.62 -5.62 -0.62
CA VAL A 94 -8.01 -5.28 -2.00
C VAL A 94 -7.21 -6.04 -3.04
N ASP A 95 -5.90 -6.23 -2.86
CA ASP A 95 -5.05 -6.88 -3.85
C ASP A 95 -5.45 -8.36 -4.11
N PRO A 96 -5.70 -9.20 -3.07
CA PRO A 96 -6.23 -10.55 -3.28
C PRO A 96 -7.63 -10.55 -3.89
N TYR A 97 -8.49 -9.61 -3.49
CA TYR A 97 -9.82 -9.46 -4.07
C TYR A 97 -9.77 -9.18 -5.57
N LEU A 98 -8.91 -8.25 -6.01
CA LEU A 98 -8.70 -7.95 -7.43
C LEU A 98 -8.07 -9.15 -8.17
N ALA A 99 -7.11 -9.83 -7.55
CA ALA A 99 -6.46 -11.01 -8.14
C ALA A 99 -7.44 -12.18 -8.38
N LEU A 100 -8.48 -12.30 -7.53
CA LEU A 100 -9.57 -13.25 -7.72
C LEU A 100 -10.54 -12.84 -8.85
N GLY A 101 -10.36 -11.69 -9.49
CA GLY A 101 -11.27 -11.15 -10.50
C GLY A 101 -12.38 -10.28 -9.92
N GLY A 102 -12.13 -9.68 -8.75
CA GLY A 102 -12.98 -8.66 -8.15
C GLY A 102 -13.10 -7.42 -9.03
N ARG A 103 -14.33 -6.93 -9.22
CA ARG A 103 -14.63 -5.79 -10.12
C ARG A 103 -15.46 -4.68 -9.47
N ARG A 104 -15.45 -4.60 -8.14
CA ARG A 104 -16.07 -3.50 -7.40
C ARG A 104 -15.23 -2.24 -7.55
N GLU A 105 -15.92 -1.14 -7.77
CA GLU A 105 -15.33 0.18 -7.93
C GLU A 105 -15.78 1.08 -6.80
N ALA A 106 -14.85 1.87 -6.28
CA ALA A 106 -15.19 2.94 -5.37
C ALA A 106 -15.44 4.22 -6.17
N SER A 107 -16.48 4.96 -5.81
CA SER A 107 -16.80 6.26 -6.37
C SER A 107 -17.08 7.26 -5.25
N VAL A 108 -16.76 8.53 -5.50
CA VAL A 108 -17.06 9.63 -4.57
C VAL A 108 -18.27 10.38 -5.11
N ARG A 109 -19.34 10.44 -4.32
CA ARG A 109 -20.51 11.29 -4.59
C ARG A 109 -20.82 12.13 -3.35
N ASN A 110 -20.95 13.45 -3.52
CA ASN A 110 -21.27 14.39 -2.43
C ASN A 110 -20.38 14.19 -1.20
N GLU A 111 -19.05 14.16 -1.40
CA GLU A 111 -18.05 13.99 -0.33
C GLU A 111 -18.13 12.65 0.43
N THR A 112 -19.02 11.75 0.01
CA THR A 112 -19.19 10.42 0.58
C THR A 112 -18.63 9.38 -0.39
N MET A 113 -17.71 8.56 0.10
CA MET A 113 -17.15 7.47 -0.69
C MET A 113 -18.04 6.23 -0.59
N GLY A 114 -18.52 5.75 -1.74
CA GLY A 114 -19.34 4.55 -1.88
C GLY A 114 -18.62 3.47 -2.69
N ILE A 115 -18.87 2.20 -2.35
CA ILE A 115 -18.40 1.06 -3.15
C ILE A 115 -19.58 0.48 -3.90
N SER A 116 -19.43 0.34 -5.20
CA SER A 116 -20.45 -0.12 -6.12
C SER A 116 -19.92 -1.31 -6.93
N GLN A 117 -20.81 -2.26 -7.23
CA GLN A 117 -20.53 -3.38 -8.10
C GLN A 117 -21.22 -3.11 -9.44
N PHE A 118 -20.47 -2.58 -10.41
CA PHE A 118 -20.99 -2.32 -11.76
C PHE A 118 -20.78 -3.49 -12.71
N ASN A 119 -19.82 -4.37 -12.42
CA ASN A 119 -19.43 -5.48 -13.28
C ASN A 119 -19.61 -6.83 -12.57
N GLU A 120 -19.81 -7.89 -13.36
CA GLU A 120 -19.78 -9.26 -12.86
C GLU A 120 -18.37 -9.58 -12.34
N GLU A 121 -18.31 -10.02 -11.07
CA GLU A 121 -17.10 -10.50 -10.43
C GLU A 121 -17.15 -12.03 -10.36
N THR A 122 -15.99 -12.69 -10.27
CA THR A 122 -15.99 -14.14 -10.12
C THR A 122 -16.69 -14.55 -8.82
N PRO A 123 -17.29 -15.76 -8.76
CA PRO A 123 -17.91 -16.25 -7.52
C PRO A 123 -16.95 -16.27 -6.32
N GLN A 124 -15.67 -16.54 -6.59
CA GLN A 124 -14.59 -16.56 -5.59
C GLN A 124 -14.31 -15.17 -5.03
N ALA A 125 -14.26 -14.13 -5.89
CA ALA A 125 -14.10 -12.75 -5.46
C ALA A 125 -15.32 -12.26 -4.66
N ALA A 126 -16.54 -12.62 -5.10
CA ALA A 126 -17.78 -12.28 -4.39
C ALA A 126 -17.86 -12.91 -2.99
N GLU A 127 -17.41 -14.16 -2.85
CA GLU A 127 -17.35 -14.85 -1.56
C GLU A 127 -16.28 -14.25 -0.65
N TYR A 128 -15.06 -14.02 -1.17
CA TYR A 128 -13.98 -13.35 -0.44
C TYR A 128 -14.44 -11.99 0.11
N TRP A 129 -15.10 -11.19 -0.74
CA TRP A 129 -15.65 -9.90 -0.35
C TRP A 129 -16.70 -10.03 0.75
N ARG A 130 -17.70 -10.89 0.59
CA ARG A 130 -18.76 -11.08 1.59
C ARG A 130 -18.20 -11.52 2.95
N ARG A 131 -17.24 -12.43 2.94
CA ARG A 131 -16.64 -13.00 4.16
C ARG A 131 -15.79 -12.00 4.93
N GLY A 132 -15.03 -11.15 4.23
CA GLY A 132 -14.12 -10.19 4.85
C GLY A 132 -14.74 -8.81 5.07
N PHE A 133 -15.37 -8.23 4.05
CA PHE A 133 -15.82 -6.83 4.06
C PHE A 133 -16.93 -6.56 5.09
N SER A 134 -17.81 -7.54 5.33
CA SER A 134 -18.89 -7.43 6.33
C SER A 134 -18.36 -7.27 7.76
N LYS A 135 -17.17 -7.81 8.05
CA LYS A 135 -16.53 -7.78 9.38
C LYS A 135 -15.73 -6.50 9.64
N LEU A 136 -15.50 -5.69 8.60
CA LEU A 136 -14.70 -4.47 8.70
C LEU A 136 -15.46 -3.36 9.43
N SER A 137 -14.75 -2.59 10.25
CA SER A 137 -15.27 -1.38 10.89
C SER A 137 -15.55 -0.29 9.84
N ARG A 138 -16.31 0.75 10.21
CA ARG A 138 -16.61 1.88 9.32
C ARG A 138 -15.33 2.53 8.76
N GLN A 139 -14.30 2.68 9.60
CA GLN A 139 -13.02 3.25 9.21
C GLN A 139 -12.27 2.32 8.24
N GLN A 140 -12.28 1.01 8.48
CA GLN A 140 -11.64 0.01 7.61
C GLN A 140 -12.33 -0.07 6.24
N ARG A 141 -13.67 0.00 6.21
CA ARG A 141 -14.44 0.04 4.96
C ARG A 141 -14.13 1.29 4.14
N HIS A 142 -13.96 2.45 4.80
CA HIS A 142 -13.56 3.67 4.13
C HIS A 142 -12.14 3.57 3.54
N ALA A 143 -11.20 2.96 4.28
CA ALA A 143 -9.85 2.71 3.78
C ALA A 143 -9.83 1.74 2.58
N VAL A 144 -10.64 0.67 2.62
CA VAL A 144 -10.81 -0.26 1.48
C VAL A 144 -11.43 0.45 0.26
N ALA A 145 -12.45 1.28 0.47
CA ALA A 145 -13.05 2.08 -0.60
C ALA A 145 -12.00 3.01 -1.24
N THR A 146 -11.19 3.68 -0.42
CA THR A 146 -10.16 4.59 -0.94
C THR A 146 -9.08 3.83 -1.70
N CYS A 147 -8.69 2.67 -1.18
CA CYS A 147 -7.76 1.76 -1.86
C CYS A 147 -8.29 1.29 -3.23
N LEU A 148 -9.56 0.89 -3.33
CA LEU A 148 -10.19 0.53 -4.60
C LEU A 148 -10.21 1.70 -5.59
N PHE A 149 -10.51 2.91 -5.10
CA PHE A 149 -10.51 4.12 -5.92
C PHE A 149 -9.12 4.43 -6.50
N LEU A 150 -8.07 4.25 -5.69
CA LEU A 150 -6.68 4.44 -6.13
C LEU A 150 -6.25 3.38 -7.15
N ARG A 151 -6.64 2.11 -6.96
CA ARG A 151 -6.31 1.01 -7.88
C ARG A 151 -7.08 1.07 -9.19
N GLY A 152 -8.33 1.56 -9.19
CA GLY A 152 -9.17 1.70 -10.38
C GLY A 152 -8.83 2.88 -11.30
N LYS A 153 -7.89 3.75 -10.90
CA LYS A 153 -7.41 4.90 -11.70
C LYS A 153 -6.18 4.60 -12.56
N ALA A 154 -5.69 3.36 -12.55
CA ALA A 154 -4.51 2.92 -13.31
C ALA A 154 -4.86 2.43 -14.72
#